data_AF-A0A951QLF7-F1
#
_entry.id   AF-A0A951QLF7-F1
#
_cell.length_a   1.000
_cell.length_b   1.000
_cell.length_c   1.000
_cell.angle_alpha   90.00
_cell.angle_beta   90.00
_cell.angle_gamma   90.00
#
_symmetry.space_group_name_H-M   'P 1'
#
loop_
_entity.id
_entity.type
_entity.pdbx_description
1 polymer ?
#
loop_
_entity_poly.entity_id
_entity_poly.type
_entity_poly.pdbx_seq_one_letter_code
_entity_poly.pdbx_strand_id
1 'polypeptide(L)'
;MKCGSCVSQFEEYSEEDFHELRDQAWGFIESEGADNAFGMAIASLPSEDYQEVAYITALTIVAIDGELREEEEALNISDERAQEIIDELFGDEDKEEEEE
;
A
#
# COMPACT_ATOMS: atom_id res chain seq x y z
N MET A 1 8.36 19.23 15.69
CA MET A 1 7.84 17.90 15.26
C MET A 1 9.03 16.98 15.06
N LYS A 2 9.16 15.93 15.87
CA LYS A 2 10.22 14.91 15.72
C LYS A 2 9.68 13.80 14.80
N CYS A 3 9.91 13.92 13.50
CA CYS A 3 9.96 12.74 12.64
C CYS A 3 11.30 12.05 12.92
N GLY A 4 11.28 11.04 13.78
CA GLY A 4 12.48 10.24 14.08
C GLY A 4 12.17 8.84 14.60
N SER A 5 10.91 8.38 14.56
CA SER A 5 10.48 7.21 15.33
C SER A 5 10.27 5.92 14.54
N CYS A 6 10.31 5.92 13.20
CA CYS A 6 10.00 4.70 12.46
C CYS A 6 11.23 3.78 12.35
N VAL A 7 12.43 4.33 12.14
CA VAL A 7 13.68 3.53 12.06
C VAL A 7 14.10 3.03 13.45
N SER A 8 13.88 3.83 14.49
CA SER A 8 14.26 3.51 15.88
C SER A 8 13.57 2.26 16.46
N GLN A 9 12.41 1.86 15.93
CA GLN A 9 11.68 0.67 16.41
C GLN A 9 12.32 -0.65 15.96
N PHE A 10 13.10 -0.60 14.87
CA PHE A 10 13.77 -1.75 14.30
C PHE A 10 15.21 -1.91 14.79
N GLU A 11 15.77 -0.89 15.46
CA GLU A 11 17.12 -0.95 16.04
C GLU A 11 17.22 -1.94 17.22
N GLU A 12 16.07 -2.29 17.83
CA GLU A 12 15.99 -3.25 18.93
C GLU A 12 15.90 -4.71 18.44
N TYR A 13 15.64 -4.93 17.16
CA TYR A 13 15.56 -6.27 16.57
C TYR A 13 16.96 -6.79 16.26
N SER A 14 17.29 -7.97 16.76
CA SER A 14 18.45 -8.72 16.30
C SER A 14 18.20 -9.31 14.90
N GLU A 15 19.27 -9.73 14.22
CA GLU A 15 19.13 -10.44 12.94
C GLU A 15 18.24 -11.69 13.05
N GLU A 16 18.31 -12.40 14.18
CA GLU A 16 17.49 -13.57 14.46
C GLU A 16 16.01 -13.19 14.60
N ASP A 17 15.69 -12.08 15.28
CA ASP A 17 14.33 -11.57 15.40
C ASP A 17 13.74 -11.17 14.04
N PHE A 18 14.56 -10.61 13.13
CA PHE A 18 14.13 -10.33 11.75
C PHE A 18 13.86 -11.60 10.96
N HIS A 19 14.68 -12.64 11.13
CA HIS A 19 14.46 -13.92 10.48
C HIS A 19 13.15 -14.56 10.95
N GLU A 20 12.88 -14.55 12.25
CA GLU A 20 11.62 -15.06 12.80
C GLU A 20 10.43 -14.27 12.32
N LEU A 21 10.51 -12.93 12.32
CA LEU A 21 9.44 -12.07 11.81
C LEU A 21 9.14 -12.34 10.33
N ARG A 22 10.18 -12.49 9.51
CA ARG A 22 10.05 -12.85 8.10
C ARG A 22 9.37 -14.21 7.94
N ASP A 23 9.80 -15.21 8.69
CA ASP A 23 9.26 -16.57 8.57
C ASP A 23 7.78 -16.62 9.00
N GLN A 24 7.40 -15.84 10.02
CA GLN A 24 6.01 -15.67 10.41
C GLN A 24 5.18 -14.97 9.32
N ALA A 25 5.68 -13.87 8.76
CA ALA A 25 5.00 -13.17 7.67
C ALA A 25 4.85 -14.05 6.43
N TRP A 26 5.89 -14.81 6.09
CA TRP A 26 5.88 -15.74 4.98
C TRP A 26 4.90 -16.89 5.20
N GLY A 27 4.89 -17.48 6.39
CA GLY A 27 3.91 -18.52 6.75
C GLY A 27 2.47 -18.02 6.70
N PHE A 28 2.24 -16.75 7.05
CA PHE A 28 0.93 -16.12 6.92
C PHE A 28 0.52 -15.94 5.45
N ILE A 29 1.44 -15.48 4.58
CA ILE A 29 1.21 -15.37 3.13
C ILE A 29 0.92 -16.74 2.51
N GLU A 30 1.65 -17.79 2.91
CA GLU A 30 1.40 -19.16 2.41
C GLU A 30 0.04 -19.71 2.85
N SER A 31 -0.43 -19.33 4.05
CA SER A 31 -1.72 -19.78 4.60
C SER A 31 -2.90 -19.05 3.97
N GLU A 32 -2.85 -17.73 3.96
CA GLU A 32 -4.00 -16.87 3.65
C GLU A 32 -4.02 -16.43 2.18
N GLY A 33 -2.92 -16.60 1.46
CA GLY A 33 -2.69 -16.00 0.15
C GLY A 33 -2.16 -14.57 0.27
N ALA A 34 -1.36 -14.15 -0.71
CA ALA A 34 -0.72 -12.84 -0.71
C ALA A 34 -1.74 -11.70 -0.60
N ASP A 35 -2.79 -11.73 -1.40
CA ASP A 35 -3.78 -10.64 -1.51
C ASP A 35 -4.51 -10.41 -0.18
N ASN A 36 -4.95 -11.50 0.45
CA ASN A 36 -5.62 -11.45 1.75
C ASN A 36 -4.66 -11.03 2.87
N ALA A 37 -3.42 -11.54 2.83
CA ALA A 37 -2.40 -11.16 3.81
C ALA A 37 -2.07 -9.66 3.76
N PHE A 38 -1.92 -9.10 2.56
CA PHE A 38 -1.67 -7.67 2.37
C PHE A 38 -2.89 -6.82 2.71
N GLY A 39 -4.10 -7.24 2.30
CA GLY A 39 -5.33 -6.54 2.66
C GLY A 39 -5.52 -6.44 4.18
N MET A 40 -5.30 -7.55 4.91
CA MET A 40 -5.36 -7.56 6.37
C MET A 40 -4.27 -6.68 7.01
N ALA A 41 -3.05 -6.69 6.48
CA ALA A 41 -1.96 -5.85 6.98
C ALA A 41 -2.29 -4.36 6.81
N ILE A 42 -2.84 -3.97 5.67
CA ILE A 42 -3.20 -2.58 5.39
C ILE A 42 -4.41 -2.14 6.22
N ALA A 43 -5.44 -2.99 6.34
CA ALA A 43 -6.57 -2.74 7.23
C ALA A 43 -6.16 -2.61 8.71
N SER A 44 -5.05 -3.23 9.13
CA SER A 44 -4.52 -3.15 10.50
C SER A 44 -3.79 -1.84 10.82
N LEU A 45 -3.54 -0.99 9.82
CA LEU A 45 -2.83 0.28 10.00
C LEU A 45 -3.60 1.22 10.95
N PRO A 46 -2.88 2.03 11.75
CA PRO A 46 -3.50 2.78 12.85
C PRO A 46 -4.29 4.01 12.41
N SER A 47 -4.17 4.46 11.16
CA SER A 47 -4.93 5.59 10.62
C SER A 47 -5.24 5.40 9.13
N GLU A 48 -6.33 6.03 8.71
CA GLU A 48 -6.77 6.12 7.31
C GLU A 48 -5.69 6.73 6.42
N ASP A 49 -4.98 7.76 6.89
CA ASP A 49 -3.82 8.33 6.17
C ASP A 49 -2.76 7.27 5.80
N TYR A 50 -2.50 6.28 6.66
CA TYR A 50 -1.52 5.23 6.36
C TYR A 50 -2.08 4.20 5.37
N GLN A 51 -3.40 3.98 5.39
CA GLN A 51 -4.09 3.13 4.42
C GLN A 51 -4.05 3.77 3.03
N GLU A 52 -4.33 5.08 2.94
CA GLU A 52 -4.22 5.85 1.70
C GLU A 52 -2.79 5.83 1.14
N VAL A 53 -1.77 6.01 1.98
CA VAL A 53 -0.37 5.93 1.55
C VAL A 53 -0.01 4.53 1.02
N ALA A 54 -0.50 3.47 1.67
CA ALA A 54 -0.30 2.11 1.18
C ALA A 54 -0.99 1.88 -0.18
N TYR A 55 -2.20 2.42 -0.35
CA TYR A 55 -2.97 2.38 -1.61
C TYR A 55 -2.25 3.11 -2.74
N ILE A 56 -1.83 4.36 -2.52
CA ILE A 56 -1.07 5.16 -3.48
C ILE A 56 0.22 4.44 -3.89
N THR A 57 0.91 3.82 -2.93
CA THR A 57 2.14 3.08 -3.20
C THR A 57 1.89 1.86 -4.08
N ALA A 58 0.83 1.09 -3.81
CA ALA A 58 0.43 -0.05 -4.64
C ALA A 58 0.08 0.39 -6.07
N LEU A 59 -0.74 1.43 -6.22
CA LEU A 59 -1.08 2.01 -7.52
C LEU A 59 0.16 2.47 -8.30
N THR A 60 1.11 3.12 -7.61
CA THR A 60 2.34 3.61 -8.26
C THR A 60 3.21 2.46 -8.76
N ILE A 61 3.33 1.38 -7.99
CA ILE A 61 4.08 0.18 -8.41
C ILE A 61 3.42 -0.46 -9.63
N VAL A 62 2.09 -0.61 -9.61
CA VAL A 62 1.34 -1.17 -10.72
C VAL A 62 1.43 -0.29 -11.97
N ALA A 63 1.33 1.03 -11.83
CA ALA A 63 1.46 1.97 -12.96
C ALA A 63 2.84 1.87 -13.65
N ILE A 64 3.89 1.52 -12.90
CA ILE A 64 5.24 1.31 -13.45
C ILE A 64 5.34 -0.02 -14.21
N ASP A 65 4.70 -1.09 -13.73
CA ASP A 65 4.81 -2.45 -14.31
C ASP A 65 3.72 -2.76 -15.36
N GLY A 66 2.63 -1.98 -15.38
CA GLY A 66 1.57 -2.04 -16.38
C GLY A 66 0.54 -3.17 -16.22
N GLU A 67 0.62 -3.98 -15.14
CA GLU A 67 -0.36 -5.05 -14.86
C GLU A 67 -1.16 -4.76 -13.59
N LEU A 68 -2.41 -4.32 -13.76
CA LEU A 68 -3.43 -4.30 -12.71
C LEU A 68 -3.99 -5.70 -12.53
N ARG A 69 -3.80 -6.28 -11.34
CA ARG A 69 -4.59 -7.43 -10.89
C ARG A 69 -5.81 -6.89 -10.14
N GLU A 70 -6.93 -7.63 -10.15
CA GLU A 70 -8.26 -7.24 -9.61
C GLU A 70 -8.29 -6.98 -8.07
N GLU A 71 -7.14 -6.77 -7.45
CA GLU A 71 -6.91 -6.76 -6.01
C GLU A 71 -7.05 -5.35 -5.39
N GLU A 72 -7.41 -4.32 -6.17
CA GLU A 72 -7.60 -2.94 -5.69
C GLU A 72 -8.65 -2.83 -4.56
N GLU A 73 -9.62 -3.77 -4.50
CA GLU A 73 -10.65 -3.83 -3.46
C GLU A 73 -10.11 -4.22 -2.06
N ALA A 74 -8.87 -4.72 -1.96
CA ALA A 74 -8.31 -5.23 -0.70
C ALA A 74 -7.83 -4.12 0.25
N LEU A 75 -7.79 -2.87 -0.20
CA LEU A 75 -7.10 -1.77 0.48
C LEU A 75 -7.97 -0.99 1.47
N ASN A 76 -9.23 -1.42 1.64
CA ASN A 76 -10.19 -0.90 2.64
C ASN A 76 -10.40 0.62 2.59
N ILE A 77 -10.24 1.20 1.40
CA ILE A 77 -10.58 2.59 1.07
C ILE A 77 -11.94 2.56 0.36
N SER A 78 -12.78 3.56 0.62
CA SER A 78 -14.05 3.69 -0.12
C SER A 78 -13.79 3.94 -1.60
N ASP A 79 -14.59 3.33 -2.48
CA ASP A 79 -14.53 3.53 -3.93
C ASP A 79 -14.47 5.02 -4.35
N GLU A 80 -15.21 5.89 -3.66
CA GLU A 80 -15.21 7.34 -3.92
C GLU A 80 -13.81 7.97 -3.69
N ARG A 81 -13.16 7.61 -2.58
CA ARG A 81 -11.83 8.11 -2.23
C ARG A 81 -10.73 7.48 -3.08
N ALA A 82 -10.87 6.20 -3.41
CA ALA A 82 -9.98 5.51 -4.35
C ALA A 82 -9.98 6.21 -5.72
N GLN A 83 -11.16 6.55 -6.25
CA GLN A 83 -11.29 7.28 -7.50
C GLN A 83 -10.70 8.69 -7.43
N GLU A 84 -10.93 9.43 -6.34
CA GLU A 84 -10.33 10.76 -6.14
C GLU A 84 -8.79 10.69 -6.15
N ILE A 85 -8.20 9.68 -5.51
CA ILE A 85 -6.75 9.45 -5.52
C ILE A 85 -6.24 9.13 -6.93
N ILE A 86 -6.95 8.28 -7.68
CA ILE A 86 -6.59 7.95 -9.07
C ILE A 86 -6.64 9.21 -9.94
N ASP A 87 -7.70 10.00 -9.82
CA ASP A 87 -7.86 11.26 -10.58
C ASP A 87 -6.79 12.29 -10.21
N GLU A 88 -6.38 12.38 -8.93
CA GLU A 88 -5.27 13.24 -8.50
C GLU A 88 -3.90 12.77 -9.04
N LEU A 89 -3.67 11.46 -9.12
CA LEU A 89 -2.39 10.90 -9.54
C LEU A 89 -2.23 10.86 -11.07
N PHE A 90 -3.32 10.62 -11.80
CA PHE A 90 -3.29 10.31 -13.23
C PHE A 90 -4.29 11.12 -14.08
N GLY A 91 -5.19 11.89 -13.48
CA GLY A 91 -6.29 12.56 -14.18
C GLY A 91 -5.95 13.84 -14.95
N ASP A 92 -4.70 14.30 -14.89
CA ASP A 92 -4.25 15.51 -15.61
C ASP A 92 -3.53 15.23 -16.95
N GLU A 93 -3.47 13.97 -17.42
CA GLU A 93 -2.94 13.67 -18.76
C GLU A 93 -3.96 13.87 -19.91
N ASP A 94 -5.25 14.12 -19.62
CA ASP A 94 -6.31 14.31 -20.63
C ASP A 94 -6.88 15.76 -20.68
N LYS A 95 -6.07 16.79 -20.38
CA LYS A 95 -6.51 18.21 -20.46
C LYS A 95 -5.64 19.11 -21.35
N GLU A 96 -4.99 18.54 -22.36
CA GLU A 96 -4.41 19.32 -23.46
C GLU A 96 -4.86 18.73 -24.82
N GLU A 97 -6.08 19.06 -25.28
CA GLU A 97 -6.45 19.14 -26.71
C GLU A 97 -7.93 19.55 -26.91
N GLU A 98 -8.34 20.73 -26.42
CA GLU A 98 -9.45 21.48 -27.02
C GLU A 98 -9.11 22.99 -27.01
N GLU A 99 -8.16 23.40 -27.86
CA GLU A 99 -8.08 24.78 -28.34
C GLU A 99 -8.30 24.80 -29.86
N GLU A 100 -9.56 25.12 -30.24
CA GLU A 100 -10.10 25.70 -31.49
C GLU A 100 -9.67 25.16 -32.88
#